data_AF-A0A9D9DT34-F1
#
_entry.id   AF-A0A9D9DT34-F1
#
_cell.length_a   1.000
_cell.length_b   1.000
_cell.length_c   1.000
_cell.angle_alpha   90.00
_cell.angle_beta   90.00
_cell.angle_gamma   90.00
#
_symmetry.space_group_name_H-M   'P 1'
#
loop_
_entity.id
_entity.type
_entity.pdbx_description
1 polymer ?
#
loop_
_entity_poly.entity_id
_entity_poly.type
_entity_poly.pdbx_seq_one_letter_code
_entity_poly.pdbx_strand_id
1 'polypeptide(L)'
;MKKRFGLLCVALSLVAMPGCIDVKTSDLEKLFKQETESADKGNEPVEAVADTIVMISEEESDHLFFKGVPIDGSLEEYVARMKYAGFEYIGTQEDGTAILQGDFAGFKACLIGVAAIQPLDIVNKIIVLFPERDGWASLEGDYNSLKALLTEKYGKPSECVEEFLGLYSRELGSNTEGDKLMALKTDACTWRAVYRVPKGRIELSVENHGGMIGESRVVLRYYDKINSEAVKQQALDDL
;
A
#
# COMPACT_ATOMS: atom_id res chain seq x y z
N MET A 1 17.64 -0.88 -49.16
CA MET A 1 18.32 -0.34 -47.96
C MET A 1 17.56 -0.85 -46.73
N LYS A 2 18.07 -1.86 -46.02
CA LYS A 2 17.45 -2.41 -44.81
C LYS A 2 18.03 -1.70 -43.59
N LYS A 3 17.19 -0.96 -42.85
CA LYS A 3 17.54 -0.41 -41.54
C LYS A 3 17.52 -1.57 -40.52
N ARG A 4 18.66 -1.81 -39.85
CA ARG A 4 18.76 -2.62 -38.64
C ARG A 4 18.22 -1.79 -37.48
N PHE A 5 17.23 -2.29 -36.75
CA PHE A 5 16.93 -1.82 -35.40
C PHE A 5 17.49 -2.85 -34.43
N GLY A 6 18.42 -2.41 -33.58
CA GLY A 6 19.03 -3.23 -32.54
C GLY A 6 18.06 -3.44 -31.40
N LEU A 7 17.91 -4.70 -30.99
CA LEU A 7 17.22 -5.08 -29.77
C LEU A 7 18.20 -4.88 -28.60
N LEU A 8 17.95 -3.87 -27.77
CA LEU A 8 18.71 -3.64 -26.54
C LEU A 8 18.25 -4.70 -25.52
N CYS A 9 19.13 -5.65 -25.18
CA CYS A 9 18.91 -6.57 -24.07
C CYS A 9 19.07 -5.81 -22.76
N VAL A 10 18.01 -5.66 -21.98
CA VAL A 10 18.09 -5.22 -20.58
C VAL A 10 18.37 -6.46 -19.73
N ALA A 11 19.56 -6.52 -19.14
CA ALA A 11 19.96 -7.57 -18.21
C ALA A 11 19.31 -7.31 -16.84
N LEU A 12 18.41 -8.19 -16.41
CA LEU A 12 17.85 -8.16 -15.05
C LEU A 12 18.90 -8.70 -14.06
N SER A 13 19.32 -7.87 -13.11
CA SER A 13 20.12 -8.31 -11.97
C SER A 13 19.19 -8.89 -10.91
N LEU A 14 19.18 -10.21 -10.73
CA LEU A 14 18.48 -10.90 -9.64
C LEU A 14 19.23 -10.69 -8.31
N VAL A 15 18.61 -10.03 -7.33
CA VAL A 15 18.98 -10.15 -5.92
C VAL A 15 18.05 -11.18 -5.29
N ALA A 16 18.60 -12.33 -4.93
CA ALA A 16 17.87 -13.44 -4.32
C ALA A 16 17.53 -13.12 -2.84
N MET A 17 16.26 -13.27 -2.47
CA MET A 17 15.86 -13.50 -1.07
C MET A 17 15.62 -15.00 -0.84
N PRO A 18 15.95 -15.55 0.34
CA PRO A 18 16.03 -16.99 0.55
C PRO A 18 14.67 -17.59 0.88
N GLY A 19 14.22 -18.52 0.05
CA GLY A 19 13.14 -19.45 0.41
C GLY A 19 11.93 -19.43 -0.51
N CYS A 20 12.09 -19.81 -1.79
CA CYS A 20 11.12 -20.65 -2.50
C CYS A 20 11.62 -21.03 -3.91
N ILE A 21 11.70 -22.34 -4.14
CA ILE A 21 11.73 -23.08 -5.43
C ILE A 21 12.69 -22.54 -6.50
N ASP A 22 13.82 -23.25 -6.68
CA ASP A 22 14.73 -23.10 -7.82
C ASP A 22 14.02 -23.41 -9.16
N VAL A 23 13.35 -22.43 -9.74
CA VAL A 23 13.03 -22.45 -11.18
C VAL A 23 14.30 -22.04 -11.90
N LYS A 24 14.96 -22.99 -12.57
CA LYS A 24 16.17 -22.70 -13.34
C LYS A 24 15.81 -21.70 -14.42
N THR A 25 16.66 -20.69 -14.60
CA THR A 25 16.53 -19.63 -15.62
C THR A 25 16.33 -20.21 -17.04
N SER A 26 16.84 -21.42 -17.28
CA SER A 26 16.65 -22.18 -18.53
C SER A 26 15.22 -22.66 -18.79
N ASP A 27 14.38 -22.78 -17.76
CA ASP A 27 13.00 -23.24 -17.88
C ASP A 27 12.06 -22.09 -18.25
N LEU A 28 12.36 -20.87 -17.79
CA LEU A 28 11.67 -19.65 -18.19
C LEU A 28 11.99 -19.25 -19.63
N GLU A 29 13.24 -19.37 -20.07
CA GLU A 29 13.62 -19.12 -21.47
C GLU A 29 12.93 -20.10 -22.44
N LYS A 30 12.64 -21.33 -22.02
CA LYS A 30 11.89 -22.31 -22.82
C LYS A 30 10.41 -21.96 -22.93
N LEU A 31 9.79 -21.51 -21.84
CA LEU A 31 8.39 -21.04 -21.83
C LEU A 31 8.21 -19.85 -22.78
N PHE A 32 9.11 -18.87 -22.73
CA PHE A 32 9.08 -17.71 -23.64
C PHE A 32 9.31 -18.07 -25.11
N LYS A 33 10.09 -19.12 -25.40
CA LYS A 33 10.34 -19.56 -26.78
C LYS A 33 9.16 -20.32 -27.37
N GLN A 34 8.42 -21.04 -26.53
CA GLN A 34 7.29 -21.88 -26.95
C GLN A 34 6.04 -21.07 -27.30
N GLU A 35 5.82 -19.91 -26.67
CA GLU A 35 4.73 -18.99 -27.02
C GLU A 35 4.97 -18.26 -28.37
N THR A 36 6.23 -18.13 -28.81
CA THR A 36 6.57 -17.40 -30.04
C THR A 36 6.47 -18.23 -31.33
N GLU A 37 6.30 -19.54 -31.26
CA GLU A 37 6.29 -20.44 -32.43
C GLU A 37 4.88 -20.87 -32.90
N SER A 38 3.78 -20.46 -32.23
CA SER A 38 2.42 -20.90 -32.58
C SER A 38 1.47 -19.84 -33.18
N ALA A 39 1.96 -18.68 -33.63
CA ALA A 39 1.09 -17.66 -34.23
C ALA A 39 1.51 -17.28 -35.67
N ASP A 40 1.16 -18.12 -36.63
CA ASP A 40 0.98 -17.72 -38.04
C ASP A 40 -0.36 -18.27 -38.54
N LYS A 41 -1.39 -17.41 -38.61
CA LYS A 41 -2.06 -16.99 -39.86
C LYS A 41 -3.37 -16.26 -39.59
N GLY A 42 -3.36 -14.96 -39.90
CA GLY A 42 -4.51 -14.26 -40.50
C GLY A 42 -5.50 -13.60 -39.55
N ASN A 43 -5.20 -12.38 -39.09
CA ASN A 43 -6.07 -11.21 -39.27
C ASN A 43 -5.32 -9.92 -38.86
N GLU A 44 -5.76 -8.77 -39.39
CA GLU A 44 -5.14 -7.44 -39.29
C GLU A 44 -4.73 -6.98 -37.86
N PRO A 45 -3.70 -6.12 -37.73
CA PRO A 45 -3.14 -5.76 -36.43
C PRO A 45 -4.03 -4.74 -35.72
N VAL A 46 -4.80 -5.21 -34.73
CA VAL A 46 -5.12 -4.36 -33.58
C VAL A 46 -3.86 -4.28 -32.73
N GLU A 47 -3.28 -3.08 -32.59
CA GLU A 47 -2.12 -2.81 -31.73
C GLU A 47 -2.40 -3.35 -30.31
N ALA A 48 -1.87 -4.53 -30.03
CA ALA A 48 -1.69 -4.99 -28.67
C ALA A 48 -0.52 -4.17 -28.11
N VAL A 49 -0.85 -3.05 -27.46
CA VAL A 49 0.05 -2.42 -26.50
C VAL A 49 0.29 -3.45 -25.40
N ALA A 50 1.42 -4.16 -25.50
CA ALA A 50 1.92 -4.97 -24.42
C ALA A 50 2.34 -4.01 -23.30
N ASP A 51 1.45 -3.80 -22.33
CA ASP A 51 1.72 -3.07 -21.09
C ASP A 51 2.90 -3.74 -20.38
N THR A 52 4.09 -3.21 -20.63
CA THR A 52 5.32 -3.66 -20.01
C THR A 52 5.34 -3.06 -18.61
N ILE A 53 4.91 -3.83 -17.61
CA ILE A 53 5.02 -3.44 -16.20
C ILE A 53 6.51 -3.46 -15.83
N VAL A 54 7.12 -2.28 -15.72
CA VAL A 54 8.51 -2.13 -15.29
C VAL A 54 8.56 -2.22 -13.77
N MET A 55 9.24 -3.25 -13.27
CA MET A 55 9.64 -3.33 -11.86
C MET A 55 10.84 -2.41 -11.64
N ILE A 56 10.57 -1.20 -11.14
CA ILE A 56 11.59 -0.19 -10.86
C ILE A 56 12.23 -0.49 -9.50
N SER A 57 13.55 -0.41 -9.41
CA SER A 57 14.24 -0.62 -8.14
C SER A 57 13.98 0.53 -7.15
N GLU A 58 14.02 0.26 -5.84
CA GLU A 58 13.79 1.30 -4.81
C GLU A 58 14.82 2.45 -4.86
N GLU A 59 15.98 2.24 -5.48
CA GLU A 59 17.03 3.25 -5.65
C GLU A 59 16.79 4.19 -6.85
N GLU A 60 15.95 3.80 -7.82
CA GLU A 60 15.73 4.55 -9.06
C GLU A 60 14.48 5.45 -9.04
N SER A 61 13.53 5.21 -8.13
CA SER A 61 12.35 6.07 -7.97
C SER A 61 12.49 6.96 -6.75
N ASP A 62 12.15 8.24 -6.88
CA ASP A 62 12.11 9.17 -5.75
C ASP A 62 10.82 9.03 -4.91
N HIS A 63 9.88 8.18 -5.33
CA HIS A 63 8.61 7.95 -4.65
C HIS A 63 8.70 6.92 -3.53
N LEU A 64 7.81 7.05 -2.55
CA LEU A 64 7.60 6.05 -1.51
C LEU A 64 7.02 4.77 -2.11
N PHE A 65 7.45 3.61 -1.62
CA PHE A 65 7.00 2.31 -2.12
C PHE A 65 5.99 1.65 -1.19
N PHE A 66 4.99 1.00 -1.78
CA PHE A 66 4.12 0.04 -1.11
C PHE A 66 4.23 -1.31 -1.80
N LYS A 67 4.64 -2.36 -1.06
CA LYS A 67 4.79 -3.72 -1.62
C LYS A 67 5.69 -3.82 -2.86
N GLY A 68 6.70 -2.96 -2.96
CA GLY A 68 7.62 -2.91 -4.10
C GLY A 68 7.08 -2.14 -5.30
N VAL A 69 5.91 -1.50 -5.20
CA VAL A 69 5.34 -0.61 -6.21
C VAL A 69 5.54 0.84 -5.76
N PRO A 70 6.17 1.71 -6.56
CA PRO A 70 6.28 3.14 -6.24
C PRO A 70 4.91 3.80 -6.31
N ILE A 71 4.59 4.65 -5.33
CA ILE A 71 3.33 5.40 -5.22
C ILE A 71 3.38 6.57 -6.19
N ASP A 72 3.14 6.27 -7.47
CA ASP A 72 3.16 7.21 -8.59
C ASP A 72 2.17 6.78 -9.70
N GLY A 73 2.12 7.58 -10.77
CA GLY A 73 1.27 7.30 -11.94
C GLY A 73 -0.22 7.49 -11.69
N SER A 74 -1.02 7.10 -12.68
CA SER A 74 -2.48 7.18 -12.62
C SER A 74 -3.09 6.15 -11.68
N LEU A 75 -4.34 6.37 -11.28
CA LEU A 75 -5.07 5.38 -10.48
C LEU A 75 -5.15 4.02 -11.19
N GLU A 76 -5.40 4.03 -12.51
CA GLU A 76 -5.51 2.82 -13.33
C GLU A 76 -4.17 2.07 -13.40
N GLU A 77 -3.08 2.79 -13.70
CA GLU A 77 -1.73 2.21 -13.79
C GLU A 77 -1.27 1.62 -12.45
N TYR A 78 -1.52 2.33 -11.35
CA TYR A 78 -1.16 1.86 -10.03
C TYR A 78 -1.98 0.62 -9.64
N VAL A 79 -3.29 0.60 -9.90
CA VAL A 79 -4.14 -0.57 -9.67
C VAL A 79 -3.67 -1.77 -10.49
N ALA A 80 -3.26 -1.58 -11.75
CA ALA A 80 -2.71 -2.65 -12.58
C ALA A 80 -1.43 -3.25 -11.98
N ARG A 81 -0.51 -2.41 -11.48
CA ARG A 81 0.71 -2.87 -10.78
C ARG A 81 0.39 -3.60 -9.48
N MET A 82 -0.61 -3.14 -8.73
CA MET A 82 -1.05 -3.82 -7.51
C MET A 82 -1.70 -5.18 -7.78
N LYS A 83 -2.45 -5.33 -8.89
CA LYS A 83 -2.94 -6.63 -9.35
C LYS A 83 -1.81 -7.61 -9.62
N TYR A 84 -0.77 -7.15 -10.31
CA TYR A 84 0.42 -7.94 -10.56
C TYR A 84 1.14 -8.33 -9.26
N ALA A 85 1.14 -7.46 -8.25
CA ALA A 85 1.67 -7.73 -6.91
C ALA A 85 0.82 -8.70 -6.07
N GLY A 86 -0.26 -9.25 -6.64
CA GLY A 86 -1.11 -10.29 -6.03
C GLY A 86 -2.33 -9.77 -5.26
N PHE A 87 -2.73 -8.51 -5.47
CA PHE A 87 -3.95 -7.94 -4.89
C PHE A 87 -5.14 -8.04 -5.85
N GLU A 88 -6.31 -8.36 -5.33
CA GLU A 88 -7.54 -8.42 -6.11
C GLU A 88 -8.26 -7.08 -6.08
N TYR A 89 -8.61 -6.52 -7.24
CA TYR A 89 -9.40 -5.29 -7.30
C TYR A 89 -10.89 -5.59 -7.09
N ILE A 90 -11.50 -4.90 -6.12
CA ILE A 90 -12.92 -5.10 -5.75
C ILE A 90 -13.81 -4.04 -6.41
N GLY A 91 -13.33 -2.82 -6.55
CA GLY A 91 -14.13 -1.72 -7.11
C GLY A 91 -13.54 -0.35 -6.79
N THR A 92 -14.21 0.70 -7.23
CA THR A 92 -13.85 2.09 -6.93
C THR A 92 -15.05 2.75 -6.25
N GLN A 93 -14.80 3.45 -5.16
CA GLN A 93 -15.82 4.20 -4.43
C GLN A 93 -16.25 5.46 -5.19
N GLU A 94 -17.37 6.06 -4.78
CA GLU A 94 -17.89 7.30 -5.39
C GLU A 94 -16.90 8.47 -5.31
N ASP A 95 -16.02 8.47 -4.30
CA ASP A 95 -14.97 9.47 -4.11
C ASP A 95 -13.74 9.25 -5.01
N GLY A 96 -13.76 8.22 -5.87
CA GLY A 96 -12.65 7.86 -6.76
C GLY A 96 -11.56 7.02 -6.11
N THR A 97 -11.73 6.57 -4.85
CA THR A 97 -10.77 5.67 -4.20
C THR A 97 -10.94 4.24 -4.72
N ALA A 98 -9.91 3.67 -5.34
CA ALA A 98 -9.90 2.26 -5.73
C ALA A 98 -9.68 1.37 -4.50
N ILE A 99 -10.44 0.28 -4.41
CA ILE A 99 -10.36 -0.72 -3.34
C ILE A 99 -9.84 -2.03 -3.92
N LEU A 100 -8.78 -2.54 -3.30
CA LEU A 100 -8.25 -3.87 -3.53
C LEU A 100 -8.29 -4.69 -2.24
N GLN A 101 -8.11 -6.00 -2.34
CA GLN A 101 -7.97 -6.90 -1.22
C GLN A 101 -6.79 -7.84 -1.40
N GLY A 102 -6.11 -8.15 -0.30
CA GLY A 102 -5.03 -9.13 -0.32
C GLY A 102 -4.35 -9.31 1.03
N ASP A 103 -3.34 -10.16 1.05
CA ASP A 103 -2.59 -10.46 2.27
C ASP A 103 -1.41 -9.49 2.45
N PHE A 104 -1.28 -8.95 3.67
CA PHE A 104 -0.25 -7.96 3.98
C PHE A 104 0.30 -8.13 5.40
N ALA A 105 1.64 -8.13 5.54
CA ALA A 105 2.35 -8.16 6.82
C ALA A 105 1.89 -9.28 7.80
N GLY A 106 1.51 -10.44 7.27
CA GLY A 106 1.01 -11.59 8.06
C GLY A 106 -0.50 -11.58 8.32
N PHE A 107 -1.20 -10.52 7.93
CA PHE A 107 -2.65 -10.40 8.00
C PHE A 107 -3.31 -10.85 6.69
N LYS A 108 -4.44 -11.54 6.83
CA LYS A 108 -5.24 -12.02 5.70
C LYS A 108 -6.31 -11.02 5.30
N ALA A 109 -6.66 -11.01 4.02
CA ALA A 109 -7.85 -10.31 3.52
C ALA A 109 -7.92 -8.81 3.89
N CYS A 110 -6.78 -8.12 3.95
CA CYS A 110 -6.71 -6.68 4.20
C CYS A 110 -7.30 -5.91 3.02
N LEU A 111 -8.00 -4.81 3.30
CA LEU A 111 -8.48 -3.91 2.25
C LEU A 111 -7.45 -2.81 2.00
N ILE A 112 -7.13 -2.57 0.73
CA ILE A 112 -6.18 -1.57 0.27
C ILE A 112 -6.94 -0.48 -0.48
N GLY A 113 -7.05 0.69 0.12
CA GLY A 113 -7.56 1.90 -0.54
C GLY A 113 -6.42 2.64 -1.26
N VAL A 114 -6.57 2.88 -2.55
CA VAL A 114 -5.66 3.67 -3.38
C VAL A 114 -6.37 4.96 -3.74
N ALA A 115 -5.85 6.09 -3.25
CA ALA A 115 -6.40 7.40 -3.53
C ALA A 115 -5.48 8.19 -4.45
N ALA A 116 -6.10 8.81 -5.46
CA ALA A 116 -5.45 9.72 -6.39
C ALA A 116 -5.91 11.16 -6.18
N ILE A 117 -5.03 12.09 -6.54
CA ILE A 117 -5.28 13.52 -6.49
C ILE A 117 -6.12 13.91 -7.69
N GLN A 118 -7.31 14.45 -7.48
CA GLN A 118 -8.12 15.00 -8.57
C GLN A 118 -7.87 16.50 -8.72
N PRO A 119 -7.77 17.03 -9.95
CA PRO A 119 -7.99 16.38 -11.25
C PRO A 119 -6.71 15.79 -11.89
N LEU A 120 -5.57 15.82 -11.20
CA LEU A 120 -4.28 15.40 -11.75
C LEU A 120 -4.19 13.90 -12.08
N ASP A 121 -5.05 13.09 -11.45
CA ASP A 121 -5.04 11.63 -11.49
C ASP A 121 -3.66 11.07 -11.14
N ILE A 122 -3.11 11.50 -10.01
CA ILE A 122 -1.82 11.03 -9.49
C ILE A 122 -2.04 10.34 -8.15
N VAL A 123 -1.66 9.08 -8.03
CA VAL A 123 -1.77 8.35 -6.75
C VAL A 123 -0.84 8.95 -5.71
N ASN A 124 -1.36 9.33 -4.55
CA ASN A 124 -0.57 9.96 -3.48
C ASN A 124 -0.67 9.28 -2.12
N LYS A 125 -1.70 8.46 -1.92
CA LYS A 125 -2.03 7.89 -0.62
C LYS A 125 -2.50 6.45 -0.77
N ILE A 126 -1.89 5.57 0.00
CA ILE A 126 -2.33 4.18 0.17
C ILE A 126 -2.83 4.01 1.60
N ILE A 127 -3.99 3.40 1.77
CA ILE A 127 -4.61 3.08 3.05
C ILE A 127 -4.75 1.56 3.13
N VAL A 128 -4.25 0.96 4.19
CA VAL A 128 -4.46 -0.45 4.50
C VAL A 128 -5.39 -0.52 5.71
N LEU A 129 -6.57 -1.10 5.49
CA LEU A 129 -7.51 -1.45 6.55
C LEU A 129 -7.26 -2.92 6.93
N PHE A 130 -6.77 -3.14 8.14
CA PHE A 130 -6.59 -4.47 8.68
C PHE A 130 -7.94 -5.06 9.13
N PRO A 131 -8.02 -6.40 9.32
CA PRO A 131 -9.23 -7.04 9.80
C PRO A 131 -9.78 -6.39 11.07
N GLU A 132 -11.11 -6.34 11.15
CA GLU A 132 -11.82 -5.80 12.30
C GLU A 132 -11.61 -6.64 13.55
N ARG A 133 -11.67 -5.96 14.69
CA ARG A 133 -11.55 -6.58 16.01
C ARG A 133 -12.59 -5.99 16.96
N ASP A 134 -13.21 -6.89 17.72
CA ASP A 134 -14.21 -6.52 18.73
C ASP A 134 -13.61 -6.19 20.10
N GLY A 135 -12.31 -6.45 20.31
CA GLY A 135 -11.66 -6.35 21.61
C GLY A 135 -10.40 -5.50 21.57
N TRP A 136 -10.19 -4.69 22.60
CA TRP A 136 -9.02 -3.82 22.71
C TRP A 136 -7.70 -4.61 22.68
N ALA A 137 -7.57 -5.71 23.43
CA ALA A 137 -6.34 -6.51 23.44
C ALA A 137 -5.94 -7.01 22.05
N SER A 138 -6.91 -7.37 21.20
CA SER A 138 -6.63 -7.79 19.83
C SER A 138 -6.19 -6.61 18.95
N LEU A 139 -6.84 -5.44 19.07
CA LEU A 139 -6.44 -4.22 18.37
C LEU A 139 -5.02 -3.78 18.76
N GLU A 140 -4.75 -3.77 20.06
CA GLU A 140 -3.46 -3.41 20.62
C GLU A 140 -2.37 -4.40 20.21
N GLY A 141 -2.68 -5.70 20.20
CA GLY A 141 -1.79 -6.75 19.72
C GLY A 141 -1.42 -6.60 18.24
N ASP A 142 -2.42 -6.40 17.37
CA ASP A 142 -2.21 -6.16 15.94
C ASP A 142 -1.38 -4.90 15.70
N TYR A 143 -1.74 -3.80 16.38
CA TYR A 143 -1.03 -2.53 16.32
C TYR A 143 0.43 -2.68 16.74
N ASN A 144 0.70 -3.32 17.89
CA ASN A 144 2.06 -3.50 18.39
C ASN A 144 2.90 -4.38 17.46
N SER A 145 2.30 -5.43 16.88
CA SER A 145 2.97 -6.30 15.91
C SER A 145 3.37 -5.53 14.65
N LEU A 146 2.45 -4.73 14.10
CA LEU A 146 2.72 -3.88 12.94
C LEU A 146 3.72 -2.77 13.25
N LYS A 147 3.61 -2.13 14.42
CA LYS A 147 4.55 -1.11 14.88
C LYS A 147 5.97 -1.66 15.00
N ALA A 148 6.13 -2.88 15.51
CA ALA A 148 7.44 -3.54 15.58
C ALA A 148 8.06 -3.73 14.18
N LEU A 149 7.28 -4.26 13.22
CA LEU A 149 7.73 -4.42 11.83
C LEU A 149 8.09 -3.09 11.16
N LEU A 150 7.28 -2.05 11.36
CA LEU A 150 7.55 -0.72 10.84
C LEU A 150 8.80 -0.11 11.49
N THR A 151 9.00 -0.34 12.79
CA THR A 151 10.19 0.13 13.50
C THR A 151 11.46 -0.57 13.02
N GLU A 152 11.38 -1.86 12.73
CA GLU A 152 12.48 -2.61 12.12
C GLU A 152 12.81 -2.09 10.71
N LYS A 153 11.78 -1.80 9.90
CA LYS A 153 11.95 -1.34 8.51
C LYS A 153 12.38 0.12 8.38
N TYR A 154 11.77 1.03 9.14
CA TYR A 154 11.92 2.49 8.97
C TYR A 154 12.63 3.19 10.13
N GLY A 155 13.04 2.43 11.16
CA GLY A 155 13.60 2.99 12.38
C GLY A 155 12.52 3.48 13.35
N LYS A 156 12.93 4.19 14.41
CA LYS A 156 12.00 4.65 15.45
C LYS A 156 10.98 5.64 14.89
N PRO A 157 9.71 5.60 15.34
CA PRO A 157 8.72 6.58 14.94
C PRO A 157 9.15 7.99 15.38
N SER A 158 8.90 8.98 14.52
CA SER A 158 9.13 10.40 14.80
C SER A 158 8.11 10.96 15.79
N GLU A 159 6.90 10.41 15.80
CA GLU A 159 5.84 10.76 16.74
C GLU A 159 5.16 9.46 17.19
N CYS A 160 4.83 9.37 18.47
CA CYS A 160 4.14 8.22 19.05
C CYS A 160 3.23 8.72 20.16
N VAL A 161 1.92 8.52 20.01
CA VAL A 161 0.90 8.94 20.98
C VAL A 161 0.00 7.75 21.23
N GLU A 162 -0.01 7.27 22.47
CA GLU A 162 -0.69 6.04 22.91
C GLU A 162 -1.34 6.33 24.26
N GLU A 163 -2.45 7.06 24.22
CA GLU A 163 -3.09 7.60 25.41
C GLU A 163 -4.62 7.53 25.36
N PHE A 164 -5.20 7.38 26.54
CA PHE A 164 -6.62 7.54 26.79
C PHE A 164 -6.89 8.87 27.47
N LEU A 165 -7.98 9.53 27.09
CA LEU A 165 -8.31 10.88 27.54
C LEU A 165 -9.47 10.88 28.55
N GLY A 166 -9.52 11.93 29.37
CA GLY A 166 -10.63 12.21 30.29
C GLY A 166 -10.88 11.09 31.31
N LEU A 167 -12.13 10.63 31.40
CA LEU A 167 -12.55 9.59 32.34
C LEU A 167 -11.95 8.20 32.04
N TYR A 168 -11.32 8.02 30.87
CA TYR A 168 -10.63 6.79 30.49
C TYR A 168 -9.11 6.87 30.71
N SER A 169 -8.60 8.05 31.11
CA SER A 169 -7.19 8.22 31.42
C SER A 169 -6.77 7.31 32.58
N ARG A 170 -5.50 6.93 32.60
CA ARG A 170 -4.93 6.06 33.64
C ARG A 170 -5.13 6.59 35.07
N GLU A 171 -5.26 7.90 35.22
CA GLU A 171 -5.40 8.56 36.53
C GLU A 171 -6.84 8.57 37.06
N LEU A 172 -7.83 8.60 36.16
CA LEU A 172 -9.24 8.80 36.50
C LEU A 172 -10.14 7.61 36.17
N GLY A 173 -9.67 6.71 35.31
CA GLY A 173 -10.48 5.66 34.68
C GLY A 173 -10.21 4.26 35.19
N SER A 174 -11.23 3.41 35.00
CA SER A 174 -11.07 1.96 35.05
C SER A 174 -10.37 1.49 33.77
N ASN A 175 -9.39 0.59 33.90
CA ASN A 175 -8.54 0.11 32.80
C ASN A 175 -9.02 -1.24 32.24
N THR A 176 -10.33 -1.49 32.27
CA THR A 176 -10.88 -2.74 31.73
C THR A 176 -10.86 -2.72 30.21
N GLU A 177 -10.88 -3.90 29.60
CA GLU A 177 -10.99 -4.05 28.14
C GLU A 177 -12.20 -3.32 27.55
N GLY A 178 -13.34 -3.36 28.25
CA GLY A 178 -14.56 -2.66 27.83
C GLY A 178 -14.40 -1.13 27.88
N ASP A 179 -13.75 -0.60 28.91
CA ASP A 179 -13.52 0.84 29.05
C ASP A 179 -12.59 1.38 27.96
N LYS A 180 -11.53 0.64 27.63
CA LYS A 180 -10.59 1.02 26.56
C LYS A 180 -11.26 1.03 25.18
N LEU A 181 -12.07 0.00 24.89
CA LEU A 181 -12.83 -0.04 23.65
C LEU A 181 -13.88 1.08 23.59
N MET A 182 -14.52 1.39 24.72
CA MET A 182 -15.44 2.52 24.83
C MET A 182 -14.74 3.86 24.58
N ALA A 183 -13.53 4.03 25.11
CA ALA A 183 -12.70 5.20 24.87
C ALA A 183 -12.42 5.38 23.38
N LEU A 184 -12.06 4.29 22.68
CA LEU A 184 -11.91 4.30 21.21
C LEU A 184 -13.21 4.69 20.49
N LYS A 185 -14.35 4.13 20.89
CA LYS A 185 -15.64 4.38 20.25
C LYS A 185 -16.22 5.77 20.51
N THR A 186 -15.70 6.49 21.49
CA THR A 186 -16.12 7.84 21.90
C THR A 186 -15.06 8.92 21.62
N ASP A 187 -14.08 8.61 20.77
CA ASP A 187 -12.97 9.49 20.41
C ASP A 187 -12.12 9.98 21.61
N ALA A 188 -12.18 9.26 22.73
CA ALA A 188 -11.39 9.50 23.93
C ALA A 188 -10.11 8.63 23.99
N CYS A 189 -9.61 8.21 22.83
CA CYS A 189 -8.42 7.39 22.67
C CYS A 189 -7.62 7.87 21.46
N THR A 190 -6.32 8.11 21.66
CA THR A 190 -5.38 8.33 20.56
C THR A 190 -4.30 7.25 20.63
N TRP A 191 -4.29 6.36 19.65
CA TRP A 191 -3.30 5.30 19.50
C TRP A 191 -2.69 5.38 18.11
N ARG A 192 -1.54 6.04 17.97
CA ARG A 192 -0.90 6.31 16.69
C ARG A 192 0.62 6.39 16.77
N ALA A 193 1.28 5.95 15.71
CA ALA A 193 2.71 6.15 15.48
C ALA A 193 2.95 6.67 14.05
N VAL A 194 3.86 7.63 13.91
CA VAL A 194 4.23 8.24 12.62
C VAL A 194 5.70 8.03 12.36
N TYR A 195 6.02 7.55 11.17
CA TYR A 195 7.37 7.36 10.66
C TYR A 195 7.57 8.33 9.50
N ARG A 196 8.41 9.35 9.71
CA ARG A 196 8.83 10.27 8.65
C ARG A 196 10.07 9.73 7.99
N VAL A 197 9.98 9.48 6.69
CA VAL A 197 11.08 8.96 5.86
C VAL A 197 11.40 9.97 4.76
N PRO A 198 12.57 9.91 4.09
CA PRO A 198 12.92 10.90 3.09
C PRO A 198 11.88 11.06 1.97
N LYS A 199 11.26 9.95 1.54
CA LYS A 199 10.31 9.88 0.41
C LYS A 199 8.83 10.03 0.83
N GLY A 200 8.53 10.24 2.11
CA GLY A 200 7.14 10.31 2.55
C GLY A 200 6.93 10.15 4.04
N ARG A 201 5.71 9.78 4.42
CA ARG A 201 5.40 9.40 5.80
C ARG A 201 4.50 8.18 5.84
N ILE A 202 4.68 7.39 6.89
CA ILE A 202 3.87 6.21 7.20
C ILE A 202 3.20 6.44 8.55
N GLU A 203 1.89 6.25 8.62
CA GLU A 203 1.10 6.44 9.83
C GLU A 203 0.37 5.15 10.19
N LEU A 204 0.58 4.66 11.40
CA LEU A 204 -0.11 3.51 11.95
C LEU A 204 -1.03 3.99 13.08
N SER A 205 -2.30 3.60 13.07
CA SER A 205 -3.28 3.99 14.09
C SER A 205 -4.27 2.86 14.40
N VAL A 206 -4.86 2.93 15.60
CA VAL A 206 -6.09 2.18 15.93
C VAL A 206 -7.26 3.14 15.77
N GLU A 207 -8.26 2.74 14.99
CA GLU A 207 -9.38 3.60 14.63
C GLU A 207 -10.71 2.87 14.72
N ASN A 208 -11.76 3.64 14.96
CA ASN A 208 -13.14 3.17 14.94
C ASN A 208 -13.94 3.98 13.93
N HIS A 209 -14.47 3.30 12.91
CA HIS A 209 -15.28 3.91 11.86
C HIS A 209 -16.75 3.59 12.12
N GLY A 210 -17.59 4.61 12.32
CA GLY A 210 -19.03 4.43 12.58
C GLY A 210 -19.45 4.57 14.05
N GLY A 211 -18.59 5.12 14.91
CA GLY A 211 -18.93 5.46 16.30
C GLY A 211 -19.27 4.23 17.15
N MET A 212 -20.31 4.30 17.98
CA MET A 212 -20.64 3.25 18.96
C MET A 212 -20.92 1.86 18.36
N ILE A 213 -21.52 1.84 17.16
CA ILE A 213 -21.82 0.61 16.39
C ILE A 213 -20.77 0.36 15.30
N GLY A 214 -19.70 1.14 15.31
CA GLY A 214 -18.66 1.12 14.30
C GLY A 214 -17.71 -0.05 14.41
N GLU A 215 -16.96 -0.19 13.33
CA GLU A 215 -15.95 -1.21 13.12
C GLU A 215 -14.60 -0.67 13.61
N SER A 216 -14.03 -1.34 14.60
CA SER A 216 -12.72 -1.01 15.14
C SER A 216 -11.64 -1.86 14.47
N ARG A 217 -10.56 -1.20 14.03
CA ARG A 217 -9.46 -1.86 13.31
C ARG A 217 -8.17 -1.08 13.42
N VAL A 218 -7.06 -1.72 13.07
CA VAL A 218 -5.80 -1.03 12.82
C VAL A 218 -5.81 -0.48 11.39
N VAL A 219 -5.26 0.72 11.20
CA VAL A 219 -5.15 1.38 9.90
C VAL A 219 -3.69 1.78 9.69
N LEU A 220 -3.17 1.50 8.49
CA LEU A 220 -1.84 1.93 8.07
C LEU A 220 -1.96 2.80 6.83
N ARG A 221 -1.37 3.98 6.85
CA ARG A 221 -1.39 4.93 5.73
C ARG A 221 0.01 5.22 5.25
N TYR A 222 0.19 5.21 3.94
CA TYR A 222 1.39 5.67 3.26
C TYR A 222 1.03 6.96 2.53
N TYR A 223 1.86 7.99 2.71
CA TYR A 223 1.74 9.26 2.01
C TYR A 223 3.05 9.50 1.27
N ASP A 224 2.97 9.51 -0.06
CA ASP A 224 4.10 9.86 -0.90
C ASP A 224 4.42 11.34 -0.78
N LYS A 225 5.70 11.70 -0.60
CA LYS A 225 6.09 13.09 -0.35
C LYS A 225 5.85 13.97 -1.58
N ILE A 226 6.34 13.55 -2.75
CA ILE A 226 6.29 14.34 -3.99
C ILE A 226 4.83 14.61 -4.34
N ASN A 227 4.00 13.58 -4.30
CA ASN A 227 2.60 13.71 -4.67
C ASN A 227 1.81 14.47 -3.58
N SER A 228 2.13 14.29 -2.29
CA SER A 228 1.52 15.10 -1.21
C SER A 228 1.86 16.58 -1.31
N GLU A 229 3.07 16.92 -1.77
CA GLU A 229 3.47 18.32 -2.00
C GLU A 229 2.71 18.92 -3.19
N ALA A 230 2.45 18.14 -4.25
CA ALA A 230 1.60 18.57 -5.35
C ALA A 230 0.15 18.89 -4.90
N VAL A 231 -0.46 18.04 -4.04
CA VAL A 231 -1.77 18.35 -3.42
C VAL A 231 -1.73 19.67 -2.67
N LYS A 232 -0.70 19.87 -1.86
CA LYS A 232 -0.57 21.06 -1.04
C LYS A 232 -0.43 22.31 -1.92
N GLN A 233 0.33 22.25 -3.00
CA GLN A 233 0.49 23.38 -3.90
C GLN A 233 -0.83 23.74 -4.58
N GLN A 234 -1.58 22.75 -5.09
CA GLN A 234 -2.90 22.99 -5.68
C GLN A 234 -3.86 23.63 -4.68
N ALA A 235 -3.90 23.13 -3.44
CA ALA A 235 -4.72 23.70 -2.40
C ALA A 235 -4.30 25.12 -1.98
N LEU A 236 -3.01 25.48 -2.15
CA LEU A 236 -2.52 26.84 -1.93
C LEU A 236 -2.87 27.78 -3.10
N ASP A 237 -2.91 27.27 -4.33
CA ASP A 237 -3.28 28.04 -5.51
C ASP A 237 -4.78 28.40 -5.53
N ASP A 238 -5.61 27.59 -4.88
CA ASP A 238 -7.06 27.82 -4.73
C ASP A 238 -7.42 28.86 -3.63
N LEU A 239 -6.48 29.27 -2.76
CA LEU A 239 -6.68 30.24 -1.68
C LEU A 239 -6.42 31.68 -2.11
#